data_AF-A0A383RCY4-F1
#
_entry.id   AF-A0A383RCY4-F1
#
_cell.length_a   1.000
_cell.length_b   1.000
_cell.length_c   1.000
_cell.angle_alpha   90.00
_cell.angle_beta   90.00
_cell.angle_gamma   90.00
#
_symmetry.space_group_name_H-M   'P 1'
#
loop_
_entity.id
_entity.type
_entity.pdbx_description
1 polymer ?
#
loop_
_entity_poly.entity_id
_entity_poly.type
_entity_poly.pdbx_seq_one_letter_code
_entity_poly.pdbx_strand_id
1 'polypeptide(L)'
;MHSDFENAFSRIHLLYHANQHALTPEEIQPEINSHGYQFSPQQIKQELDHLTNEGYLTITASQYDITLRGKDELRDAQQHLETLYQEVAKKKV
;
A
#
# COMPACT_ATOMS: atom_id res chain seq x y z
N MET A 1 -10.77 11.12 5.60
CA MET A 1 -10.05 11.93 4.59
C MET A 1 -10.84 11.79 3.28
N HIS A 2 -10.57 12.53 2.19
CA HIS A 2 -11.30 12.22 0.93
C HIS A 2 -10.85 10.84 0.43
N SER A 3 -11.76 10.05 -0.15
CA SER A 3 -11.52 8.64 -0.50
C SER A 3 -10.31 8.45 -1.43
N ASP A 4 -10.03 9.40 -2.31
CA ASP A 4 -8.85 9.34 -3.19
C ASP A 4 -7.53 9.37 -2.41
N PHE A 5 -7.46 10.14 -1.31
CA PHE A 5 -6.28 10.13 -0.46
C PHE A 5 -6.17 8.82 0.30
N GLU A 6 -7.28 8.30 0.85
CA GLU A 6 -7.28 7.03 1.58
C GLU A 6 -6.82 5.87 0.69
N ASN A 7 -7.23 5.88 -0.58
CA ASN A 7 -6.76 4.91 -1.57
C ASN A 7 -5.26 5.06 -1.88
N ALA A 8 -4.75 6.29 -2.02
CA ALA A 8 -3.32 6.50 -2.27
C ALA A 8 -2.46 6.00 -1.10
N PHE A 9 -2.85 6.30 0.14
CA PHE A 9 -2.11 5.83 1.31
C PHE A 9 -2.26 4.33 1.53
N SER A 10 -3.45 3.75 1.32
CA SER A 10 -3.64 2.30 1.46
C SER A 10 -2.77 1.53 0.46
N ARG A 11 -2.63 1.99 -0.79
CA ARG A 11 -1.69 1.42 -1.77
C ARG A 11 -0.26 1.39 -1.25
N ILE A 12 0.22 2.49 -0.67
CA ILE A 12 1.58 2.57 -0.12
C ILE A 12 1.76 1.53 0.99
N HIS A 13 0.78 1.38 1.90
CA HIS A 13 0.81 0.33 2.91
C HIS A 13 0.84 -1.08 2.29
N LEU A 14 -0.03 -1.36 1.31
CA LEU A 14 -0.08 -2.67 0.65
C LEU A 14 1.27 -3.02 -0.01
N LEU A 15 1.88 -2.08 -0.74
CA LEU A 15 3.22 -2.27 -1.31
C LEU A 15 4.27 -2.48 -0.22
N TYR A 16 4.22 -1.70 0.86
CA TYR A 16 5.15 -1.86 1.99
C TYR A 16 5.09 -3.26 2.59
N HIS A 17 3.88 -3.76 2.89
CA HIS A 17 3.70 -5.08 3.48
C HIS A 17 4.07 -6.21 2.51
N ALA A 18 3.74 -6.08 1.22
CA ALA A 18 4.11 -7.04 0.19
C ALA A 18 5.64 -7.13 -0.01
N ASN A 19 6.37 -6.04 0.29
CA ASN A 19 7.83 -6.04 0.26
C ASN A 19 8.47 -6.74 1.48
N GLN A 20 7.74 -6.94 2.57
CA GLN A 20 8.24 -7.70 3.73
C GLN A 20 8.01 -9.21 3.56
N HIS A 21 6.86 -9.59 3.02
CA HIS A 21 6.42 -10.96 2.80
C HIS A 21 5.20 -10.99 1.87
N ALA A 22 4.96 -12.12 1.22
CA ALA A 22 3.76 -12.31 0.41
C ALA A 22 2.48 -12.25 1.28
N LEU A 23 1.42 -11.66 0.73
CA LEU A 23 0.19 -11.31 1.45
C LEU A 23 -1.01 -12.11 0.95
N THR A 24 -1.96 -12.40 1.84
CA THR A 24 -3.34 -12.69 1.46
C THR A 24 -4.28 -11.53 1.84
N PRO A 25 -5.43 -11.36 1.17
CA PRO A 25 -6.39 -10.32 1.51
C PRO A 25 -6.91 -10.41 2.95
N GLU A 26 -7.04 -11.63 3.48
CA GLU A 26 -7.55 -11.89 4.83
C GLU A 26 -6.54 -11.50 5.91
N GLU A 27 -5.25 -11.71 5.66
CA GLU A 27 -4.16 -11.36 6.59
C GLU A 27 -3.91 -9.85 6.64
N ILE A 28 -3.91 -9.18 5.48
CA ILE A 28 -3.52 -7.76 5.42
C ILE A 28 -4.66 -6.80 5.79
N GLN A 29 -5.93 -7.22 5.62
CA GLN A 29 -7.08 -6.38 5.91
C GLN A 29 -7.12 -5.83 7.36
N PRO A 30 -6.92 -6.64 8.42
CA PRO A 30 -6.93 -6.11 9.78
C PRO A 30 -5.77 -5.14 10.04
N GLU A 31 -4.59 -5.39 9.47
CA GLU A 31 -3.42 -4.50 9.58
C GLU A 31 -3.72 -3.14 8.96
N ILE A 32 -4.26 -3.12 7.74
CA ILE A 32 -4.65 -1.87 7.07
C ILE A 32 -5.71 -1.14 7.91
N ASN A 33 -6.76 -1.83 8.36
CA ASN A 33 -7.80 -1.16 9.17
C ASN A 33 -7.27 -0.63 10.51
N SER A 34 -6.19 -1.20 11.07
CA SER A 34 -5.55 -0.69 12.29
C SER A 34 -4.95 0.72 12.12
N HIS A 35 -4.64 1.12 10.88
CA HIS A 35 -4.15 2.45 10.52
C HIS A 35 -5.27 3.49 10.35
N GLY A 36 -6.52 3.13 10.65
CA GLY A 36 -7.67 4.03 10.59
C GLY A 36 -8.48 3.95 9.30
N TYR A 37 -8.21 2.98 8.43
CA TYR A 37 -9.02 2.69 7.25
C TYR A 37 -10.22 1.77 7.56
N GLN A 38 -11.21 1.74 6.68
CA GLN A 38 -12.39 0.88 6.80
C GLN A 38 -12.62 0.08 5.50
N PHE A 39 -11.75 -0.89 5.26
CA PHE A 39 -11.89 -1.80 4.12
C PHE A 39 -12.47 -3.15 4.53
N SER A 40 -13.28 -3.72 3.64
CA SER A 40 -13.65 -5.13 3.65
C SER A 40 -12.58 -5.99 2.95
N PRO A 41 -12.52 -7.31 3.22
CA PRO A 41 -11.59 -8.21 2.53
C PRO A 41 -11.74 -8.19 1.00
N GLN A 42 -12.96 -7.98 0.49
CA GLN A 42 -13.22 -7.87 -0.94
C GLN A 42 -12.60 -6.59 -1.54
N GLN A 43 -12.69 -5.46 -0.85
CA GLN A 43 -12.07 -4.21 -1.28
C GLN A 43 -10.54 -4.32 -1.27
N ILE A 44 -9.96 -4.94 -0.23
CA ILE A 44 -8.52 -5.21 -0.18
C ILE A 44 -8.10 -6.11 -1.35
N LYS A 45 -8.85 -7.18 -1.63
CA LYS A 45 -8.58 -8.04 -2.78
C LYS A 45 -8.62 -7.26 -4.10
N GLN A 46 -9.64 -6.42 -4.30
CA GLN A 46 -9.75 -5.58 -5.50
C GLN A 46 -8.55 -4.65 -5.66
N GLU A 47 -8.05 -4.08 -4.57
CA GLU A 47 -6.88 -3.20 -4.61
C GLU A 47 -5.59 -3.97 -4.92
N LEU A 48 -5.41 -5.15 -4.33
CA LEU A 48 -4.29 -6.05 -4.64
C LEU A 48 -4.31 -6.52 -6.09
N ASP A 49 -5.50 -6.88 -6.61
CA ASP A 49 -5.72 -7.21 -8.03
C ASP A 49 -5.37 -6.02 -8.93
N HIS A 50 -5.74 -4.79 -8.54
CA HIS A 50 -5.40 -3.59 -9.30
C HIS A 50 -3.89 -3.33 -9.34
N LEU A 51 -3.21 -3.40 -8.19
CA LEU A 51 -1.75 -3.26 -8.12
C LEU A 51 -1.02 -4.36 -8.90
N THR A 52 -1.61 -5.56 -8.99
CA THR A 52 -1.11 -6.65 -9.83
C THR A 52 -1.26 -6.32 -11.32
N ASN A 53 -2.42 -5.80 -11.74
CA ASN A 53 -2.67 -5.36 -13.12
C ASN A 53 -1.74 -4.21 -13.55
N GLU A 54 -1.39 -3.31 -12.62
CA GLU A 54 -0.42 -2.23 -12.84
C GLU A 54 1.04 -2.75 -12.90
N GLY A 55 1.28 -4.00 -12.49
CA GLY A 55 2.59 -4.66 -12.50
C GLY A 55 3.44 -4.37 -11.26
N TYR A 56 2.86 -3.78 -10.21
CA TYR A 56 3.55 -3.53 -8.94
C TYR A 56 3.57 -4.76 -8.04
N LEU A 57 2.54 -5.58 -8.12
CA LEU A 57 2.47 -6.88 -7.45
C LEU A 57 2.43 -8.02 -8.48
N THR A 58 2.71 -9.22 -8.00
CA THR A 58 2.47 -10.47 -8.71
C THR A 58 1.69 -11.40 -7.79
N ILE A 59 0.83 -12.24 -8.36
CA ILE A 59 0.05 -13.22 -7.61
C ILE A 59 0.50 -14.63 -7.94
N THR A 60 0.88 -15.40 -6.92
CA THR A 60 1.24 -16.82 -7.04
C THR A 60 0.54 -17.61 -5.94
N ALA A 61 -0.18 -18.67 -6.31
CA ALA A 61 -0.93 -19.50 -5.35
C ALA A 61 -1.83 -18.69 -4.38
N SER A 62 -2.50 -17.66 -4.90
CA SER A 62 -3.37 -16.74 -4.15
C SER A 62 -2.66 -15.82 -3.15
N GLN A 63 -1.32 -15.75 -3.18
CA GLN A 63 -0.54 -14.80 -2.40
C GLN A 63 0.03 -13.71 -3.31
N TYR A 64 0.02 -12.47 -2.82
CA TYR A 64 0.52 -11.30 -3.54
C TYR A 64 1.92 -10.94 -3.03
N ASP A 65 2.89 -10.89 -3.93
CA ASP A 65 4.27 -10.50 -3.64
C ASP A 65 4.64 -9.27 -4.47
N ILE A 66 5.61 -8.49 -4.02
CA ILE A 66 6.03 -7.27 -4.70
C ILE A 66 6.96 -7.58 -5.88
N THR A 67 6.76 -6.89 -7.00
CA THR A 67 7.68 -6.98 -8.14
C THR A 67 8.86 -6.03 -7.96
N LEU A 68 9.88 -6.13 -8.83
CA LEU A 68 10.95 -5.12 -8.87
C LEU A 68 10.39 -3.71 -9.11
N ARG A 69 9.42 -3.57 -10.03
CA ARG A 69 8.75 -2.30 -10.30
C ARG A 69 7.96 -1.79 -9.09
N GLY A 70 7.31 -2.68 -8.35
CA GLY A 70 6.63 -2.32 -7.10
C GLY A 70 7.60 -1.81 -6.04
N LYS A 71 8.81 -2.38 -5.95
CA LYS A 71 9.86 -1.90 -5.03
C LYS A 71 10.35 -0.50 -5.41
N ASP A 72 10.53 -0.23 -6.70
CA ASP A 72 10.88 1.10 -7.18
C ASP A 72 9.76 2.11 -6.87
N GLU A 73 8.50 1.78 -7.14
CA GLU A 73 7.33 2.62 -6.83
C GLU A 73 7.24 2.92 -5.32
N LEU A 74 7.43 1.91 -4.46
CA LEU A 74 7.43 2.08 -3.01
C LEU A 74 8.56 3.02 -2.55
N ARG A 75 9.75 2.89 -3.13
CA ARG A 75 10.88 3.77 -2.80
C ARG A 75 10.57 5.22 -3.19
N ASP A 76 10.01 5.43 -4.37
CA ASP A 76 9.68 6.78 -4.85
C ASP A 76 8.60 7.41 -3.97
N ALA A 77 7.57 6.64 -3.59
CA ALA A 77 6.56 7.07 -2.62
C ALA A 77 7.18 7.44 -1.26
N GLN A 78 8.13 6.66 -0.74
CA GLN A 78 8.82 6.95 0.53
C GLN A 78 9.58 8.29 0.49
N GLN A 79 10.26 8.61 -0.63
CA GLN A 79 10.96 9.89 -0.80
C GLN A 79 10.00 11.08 -0.79
N HIS A 80 8.86 10.94 -1.47
CA HIS A 80 7.82 11.96 -1.48
C HIS A 80 7.17 12.14 -0.10
N LEU A 81 6.90 11.03 0.61
CA LEU A 81 6.35 11.06 1.96
C LEU A 81 7.30 11.71 2.97
N GLU A 82 8.62 11.47 2.87
CA GLU A 82 9.60 12.12 3.73
C GLU A 82 9.55 13.64 3.55
N THR A 83 9.55 14.12 2.31
CA THR A 83 9.46 15.55 2.00
C THR A 83 8.18 16.15 2.57
N LEU A 84 7.04 15.50 2.31
CA LEU A 84 5.74 15.92 2.82
C LEU A 84 5.73 15.99 4.35
N TYR A 85 6.26 14.97 5.03
CA TYR A 85 6.35 14.93 6.49
C TYR A 85 7.15 16.11 7.06
N GLN A 86 8.28 16.48 6.43
CA GLN A 86 9.06 17.64 6.87
C GLN A 86 8.24 18.95 6.76
N GLU A 87 7.40 19.08 5.75
CA GLU A 87 6.63 20.30 5.46
C GLU A 87 5.35 20.39 6.31
N VAL A 88 4.55 19.33 6.36
CA VAL A 88 3.19 19.39 6.93
C VAL A 88 3.11 18.95 8.39
N ALA A 89 4.02 18.07 8.84
CA ALA A 89 3.95 17.47 10.17
C ALA A 89 5.05 17.99 11.10
N LYS A 90 6.30 18.00 10.66
CA LYS A 90 7.44 18.38 11.51
C LYS A 90 7.51 19.88 11.79
N LYS A 91 6.89 20.71 10.92
CA LYS A 91 7.15 22.15 10.77
C LYS A 91 8.66 22.41 10.64
N LYS A 92 9.14 22.72 9.43
CA LYS A 92 10.42 23.46 9.34
C LYS A 92 10.23 24.77 10.12
N VAL A 93 10.80 24.83 11.32
CA VAL A 93 11.08 26.08 12.03
C VAL A 93 12.16 26.81 11.24
#